data_AF-A0A8J7EEF9-F1
#
_entry.id   AF-A0A8J7EEF9-F1
#
_cell.length_a   1.000
_cell.length_b   1.000
_cell.length_c   1.000
_cell.angle_alpha   90.00
_cell.angle_beta   90.00
_cell.angle_gamma   90.00
#
_symmetry.space_group_name_H-M   'P 1'
#
loop_
_entity.id
_entity.type
_entity.pdbx_description
1 polymer ?
#
loop_
_entity_poly.entity_id
_entity_poly.type
_entity_poly.pdbx_seq_one_letter_code
_entity_poly.pdbx_strand_id
1 'polypeptide(L)'
;MELTPKTPETEAGHQARQQYLTLAREVIGEEDLDYTRLYQRFADNDWAAIKLDDAVALQGLKAGFTPKEVAVLLLQSPYIQHQIHHNRVPAAPMTQYAKGTVIKMLQQLRVTPSAQPLVARPRPQRQSGMELE
;
A
#
# COMPACT_ATOMS: atom_id res chain seq x y z
N MET A 1 -2.53 -11.57 -25.85
CA MET A 1 -1.72 -10.42 -26.33
C MET A 1 -0.96 -9.88 -25.13
N GLU A 2 0.33 -9.59 -25.26
CA GLU A 2 1.07 -8.96 -24.17
C GLU A 2 0.58 -7.52 -23.99
N LEU A 3 0.21 -7.17 -22.76
CA LEU A 3 -0.22 -5.81 -22.42
C LEU A 3 1.02 -4.92 -22.25
N THR A 4 1.11 -3.87 -23.05
CA THR A 4 2.23 -2.91 -22.98
C THR A 4 1.81 -1.68 -22.16
N PRO A 5 2.59 -1.30 -21.12
CA PRO A 5 2.30 -0.10 -20.36
C PRO A 5 2.53 1.15 -21.21
N LYS A 6 1.68 2.18 -21.03
CA LYS A 6 1.95 3.50 -21.61
C LYS A 6 3.15 4.13 -20.91
N THR A 7 4.11 4.67 -21.66
CA THR A 7 5.23 5.45 -21.09
C THR A 7 4.72 6.78 -20.53
N PRO A 8 5.18 7.24 -19.35
CA PRO A 8 4.85 8.57 -18.85
C PRO A 8 5.33 9.64 -19.84
N GLU A 9 4.59 10.74 -19.95
CA GLU A 9 4.94 11.84 -20.86
C GLU A 9 5.83 12.90 -20.20
N THR A 10 5.97 12.84 -18.87
CA THR A 10 6.66 13.86 -18.07
C THR A 10 7.68 13.22 -17.14
N GLU A 11 8.74 13.97 -16.83
CA GLU A 11 9.78 13.57 -15.87
C GLU A 11 9.18 13.22 -14.50
N ALA A 12 8.22 14.02 -14.02
CA ALA A 12 7.50 13.73 -12.78
C ALA A 12 6.75 12.39 -12.85
N GLY A 13 6.18 12.03 -14.01
CA GLY A 13 5.55 10.75 -14.23
C GLY A 13 6.54 9.57 -14.22
N HIS A 14 7.73 9.76 -14.80
CA HIS A 14 8.81 8.78 -14.73
C HIS A 14 9.28 8.55 -13.28
N GLN A 15 9.50 9.62 -12.52
CA GLN A 15 9.91 9.55 -11.13
C GLN A 15 8.85 8.87 -10.25
N ALA A 16 7.58 9.24 -10.42
CA ALA A 16 6.47 8.59 -9.69
C ALA A 16 6.38 7.10 -10.03
N ARG A 17 6.61 6.71 -11.30
CA ARG A 17 6.61 5.30 -11.70
C ARG A 17 7.77 4.54 -11.07
N GLN A 18 8.96 5.14 -11.05
CA GLN A 18 10.13 4.53 -10.43
C GLN A 18 9.91 4.32 -8.92
N GLN A 19 9.35 5.32 -8.24
CA GLN A 19 9.02 5.23 -6.81
C GLN A 19 7.94 4.18 -6.54
N TYR A 20 6.88 4.12 -7.35
CA TYR A 20 5.87 3.06 -7.27
C TYR A 20 6.51 1.68 -7.45
N LEU A 21 7.38 1.52 -8.45
CA LEU A 21 8.07 0.26 -8.73
C LEU A 21 8.94 -0.17 -7.54
N THR A 22 9.68 0.75 -6.92
CA THR A 22 10.47 0.47 -5.71
C THR A 22 9.59 -0.09 -4.60
N LEU A 23 8.46 0.56 -4.28
CA LEU A 23 7.53 0.07 -3.26
C LEU A 23 6.91 -1.27 -3.64
N ALA A 24 6.57 -1.47 -4.92
CA ALA A 24 6.02 -2.74 -5.39
C ALA A 24 7.03 -3.89 -5.27
N ARG A 25 8.31 -3.65 -5.56
CA ARG A 25 9.40 -4.64 -5.38
C ARG A 25 9.52 -5.06 -3.93
N GLU A 26 9.48 -4.11 -3.00
CA GLU A 26 9.51 -4.39 -1.56
C GLU A 26 8.31 -5.23 -1.11
N VAL A 27 7.12 -4.90 -1.61
CA VAL A 27 5.88 -5.64 -1.28
C VAL A 27 5.89 -7.06 -1.84
N ILE A 28 6.39 -7.23 -3.07
CA ILE A 28 6.41 -8.53 -3.75
C ILE A 28 7.59 -9.39 -3.29
N GLY A 29 8.69 -8.77 -2.85
CA GLY A 29 9.94 -9.44 -2.52
C GLY A 29 10.79 -9.80 -3.75
N GLU A 30 10.64 -9.06 -4.85
CA GLU A 30 11.35 -9.30 -6.12
C GLU A 30 12.12 -8.04 -6.54
N GLU A 31 13.43 -7.94 -6.23
CA GLU A 31 14.23 -6.72 -6.43
C GLU A 31 14.45 -6.36 -7.90
N ASP A 32 14.61 -7.37 -8.78
CA ASP A 32 14.89 -7.19 -10.21
C ASP A 32 13.62 -7.04 -11.06
N LEU A 33 12.43 -6.95 -10.44
CA LEU A 33 11.17 -6.83 -11.15
C LEU A 33 11.10 -5.50 -11.91
N ASP A 34 11.07 -5.53 -13.24
CA ASP A 34 10.83 -4.33 -14.04
C ASP A 34 9.34 -3.97 -14.13
N TYR A 35 9.05 -2.73 -14.52
CA TYR A 35 7.69 -2.23 -14.60
C TYR A 35 6.85 -2.95 -15.67
N THR A 36 7.45 -3.41 -16.76
CA THR A 36 6.73 -4.09 -17.84
C THR A 36 6.22 -5.44 -17.36
N ARG A 37 7.06 -6.22 -16.68
CA ARG A 37 6.68 -7.49 -16.05
C ARG A 37 5.63 -7.29 -14.95
N LEU A 38 5.80 -6.27 -14.12
CA LEU A 38 4.81 -5.90 -13.12
C LEU A 38 3.45 -5.58 -13.78
N TYR A 39 3.47 -4.78 -14.85
CA TYR A 39 2.27 -4.42 -15.60
C TYR A 39 1.57 -5.65 -16.18
N GLN A 40 2.30 -6.52 -16.89
CA GLN A 40 1.75 -7.73 -17.48
C GLN A 40 1.13 -8.69 -16.45
N ARG A 41 1.71 -8.77 -15.24
CA ARG A 41 1.23 -9.67 -14.17
C ARG A 41 -0.07 -9.20 -13.54
N PHE A 42 -0.28 -7.89 -13.42
CA PHE A 42 -1.36 -7.33 -12.62
C PHE A 42 -2.42 -6.56 -13.42
N ALA A 43 -2.11 -6.03 -14.61
CA ALA A 43 -3.01 -5.13 -15.34
C ALA A 43 -4.40 -5.73 -15.66
N ASP A 44 -4.47 -7.03 -15.94
CA ASP A 44 -5.71 -7.73 -16.35
C ASP A 44 -6.27 -8.64 -15.24
N ASN A 45 -5.76 -8.52 -14.01
CA ASN A 45 -6.23 -9.26 -12.85
C ASN A 45 -6.63 -8.29 -11.75
N ASP A 46 -7.85 -7.77 -11.85
CA ASP A 46 -8.41 -6.74 -10.96
C ASP A 46 -8.17 -7.06 -9.48
N TRP A 47 -8.46 -8.29 -9.05
CA TRP A 47 -8.32 -8.67 -7.65
C TRP A 47 -6.86 -8.62 -7.18
N ALA A 48 -5.93 -9.17 -7.96
CA ALA A 48 -4.51 -9.14 -7.62
C ALA A 48 -3.95 -7.73 -7.65
N ALA A 49 -4.38 -6.91 -8.61
CA ALA A 49 -3.92 -5.55 -8.79
C ALA A 49 -4.41 -4.61 -7.68
N ILE A 50 -5.68 -4.74 -7.28
CA ILE A 50 -6.25 -3.99 -6.15
C ILE A 50 -5.53 -4.35 -4.85
N LYS A 51 -5.20 -5.64 -4.64
CA LYS A 51 -4.42 -6.07 -3.47
C LYS A 51 -3.00 -5.51 -3.47
N LEU A 52 -2.36 -5.45 -4.64
CA LEU A 52 -1.05 -4.82 -4.78
C LEU A 52 -1.14 -3.33 -4.43
N ASP A 53 -2.17 -2.61 -4.89
CA ASP A 53 -2.37 -1.20 -4.58
C ASP A 53 -2.59 -0.95 -3.09
N ASP A 54 -3.40 -1.78 -2.41
CA ASP A 54 -3.54 -1.74 -0.95
C ASP A 54 -2.17 -1.91 -0.26
N ALA A 55 -1.40 -2.92 -0.66
CA ALA A 55 -0.11 -3.24 -0.04
C ALA A 55 0.96 -2.16 -0.31
N VAL A 56 1.05 -1.65 -1.55
CA VAL A 56 1.95 -0.54 -1.91
C VAL A 56 1.57 0.72 -1.17
N ALA A 57 0.27 1.03 -1.04
CA ALA A 57 -0.17 2.20 -0.28
C ALA A 57 0.20 2.07 1.20
N LEU A 58 0.00 0.90 1.80
CA LEU A 58 0.41 0.63 3.17
C LEU A 58 1.93 0.75 3.35
N GLN A 59 2.71 0.21 2.43
CA GLN A 59 4.18 0.28 2.46
C GLN A 59 4.67 1.72 2.32
N GLY A 60 4.12 2.49 1.38
CA GLY A 60 4.46 3.91 1.20
C GLY A 60 4.16 4.74 2.46
N LEU A 61 3.00 4.53 3.08
CA LEU A 61 2.67 5.21 4.33
C LEU A 61 3.63 4.83 5.48
N LYS A 62 4.04 3.56 5.58
CA LYS A 62 5.03 3.09 6.57
C LYS A 62 6.44 3.65 6.32
N ALA A 63 6.80 3.84 5.05
CA ALA A 63 8.06 4.45 4.63
C ALA A 63 8.10 5.98 4.84
N GLY A 64 7.02 6.59 5.35
CA GLY A 64 6.97 8.00 5.72
C GLY A 64 6.46 8.94 4.62
N PHE A 65 6.03 8.41 3.46
CA PHE A 65 5.39 9.23 2.44
C PHE A 65 4.06 9.80 2.94
N THR A 66 3.74 11.02 2.53
CA THR A 66 2.44 11.63 2.84
C THR A 66 1.31 10.94 2.08
N PRO A 67 0.06 10.96 2.59
CA PRO A 67 -1.09 10.39 1.86
C PRO A 67 -1.25 10.94 0.43
N LYS A 68 -0.90 12.21 0.22
CA LYS A 68 -0.95 12.85 -1.09
C LYS A 68 0.08 12.25 -2.04
N GLU A 69 1.31 12.05 -1.58
CA GLU A 69 2.38 11.44 -2.38
C GLU A 69 2.02 10.01 -2.75
N VAL A 70 1.58 9.20 -1.78
CA VAL A 70 1.17 7.81 -2.04
C VAL A 70 0.03 7.75 -3.07
N ALA A 71 -0.94 8.67 -3.01
CA ALA A 71 -2.02 8.72 -4.00
C ALA A 71 -1.48 9.05 -5.41
N VAL A 72 -0.47 9.92 -5.53
CA VAL A 72 0.20 10.21 -6.82
C VAL A 72 0.98 8.98 -7.32
N LEU A 73 1.66 8.26 -6.43
CA LEU A 73 2.37 7.02 -6.78
C LEU A 73 1.41 5.96 -7.30
N LEU A 74 0.26 5.76 -6.64
CA LEU A 74 -0.75 4.81 -7.08
C LEU A 74 -1.29 5.11 -8.48
N LEU A 75 -1.27 6.36 -8.95
CA LEU A 75 -1.65 6.66 -10.34
C LEU A 75 -0.77 5.95 -11.37
N GLN A 76 0.42 5.50 -10.97
CA GLN A 76 1.32 4.69 -11.78
C GLN A 76 1.12 3.18 -11.58
N SER A 77 0.09 2.73 -10.85
CA SER A 77 -0.17 1.30 -10.68
C SER A 77 -0.60 0.62 -11.99
N PRO A 78 -0.29 -0.68 -12.18
CA PRO A 78 -0.77 -1.44 -13.32
C PRO A 78 -2.28 -1.34 -13.51
N TYR A 79 -3.05 -1.43 -12.42
CA TYR A 79 -4.51 -1.32 -12.46
C TYR A 79 -4.95 0.03 -13.00
N ILE A 80 -4.52 1.14 -12.40
CA ILE A 80 -4.95 2.48 -12.82
C ILE A 80 -4.50 2.78 -14.25
N GLN A 81 -3.25 2.44 -14.59
CA GLN A 81 -2.72 2.66 -15.93
C GLN A 81 -3.50 1.84 -16.98
N HIS A 82 -3.87 0.60 -16.67
CA HIS A 82 -4.69 -0.23 -17.54
C HIS A 82 -6.10 0.34 -17.71
N GLN A 83 -6.75 0.73 -16.61
CA GLN A 83 -8.09 1.33 -16.65
C GLN A 83 -8.12 2.61 -17.50
N ILE A 84 -7.14 3.50 -17.34
CA ILE A 84 -7.10 4.78 -18.09
C ILE A 84 -6.75 4.55 -19.56
N HIS A 85 -5.69 3.78 -19.84
CA HIS A 85 -5.11 3.74 -21.18
C HIS A 85 -5.65 2.61 -22.06
N HIS A 86 -6.06 1.49 -21.47
CA HIS A 86 -6.64 0.36 -22.19
C HIS A 86 -8.17 0.43 -22.17
N ASN A 87 -8.76 0.51 -20.98
CA ASN A 87 -10.23 0.51 -20.82
C ASN A 87 -10.88 1.89 -21.00
N ARG A 88 -10.07 2.93 -21.23
CA ARG A 88 -10.52 4.32 -21.49
C ARG A 88 -11.38 4.91 -20.37
N VAL A 89 -11.19 4.42 -19.14
CA VAL A 89 -11.83 4.99 -17.95
C VAL A 89 -11.28 6.40 -17.73
N PRO A 90 -12.13 7.41 -17.49
CA PRO A 90 -11.66 8.76 -17.21
C PRO A 90 -10.71 8.80 -16.01
N ALA A 91 -9.72 9.70 -16.05
CA ALA A 91 -8.70 9.79 -15.00
C ALA A 91 -9.26 10.24 -13.64
N ALA A 92 -10.36 10.99 -13.62
CA ALA A 92 -10.96 11.50 -12.39
C ALA A 92 -11.46 10.38 -11.45
N PRO A 93 -12.26 9.40 -11.90
CA PRO A 93 -12.57 8.19 -11.12
C PRO A 93 -11.34 7.46 -10.57
N MET A 94 -10.29 7.30 -11.37
CA MET A 94 -9.07 6.60 -10.92
C MET A 94 -8.28 7.41 -9.88
N THR A 95 -8.35 8.74 -9.96
CA THR A 95 -7.81 9.62 -8.91
C THR A 95 -8.57 9.46 -7.59
N GLN A 96 -9.90 9.28 -7.64
CA GLN A 96 -10.70 9.01 -6.44
C GLN A 96 -10.42 7.61 -5.87
N TYR A 97 -10.27 6.61 -6.73
CA TYR A 97 -9.85 5.27 -6.32
C TYR A 97 -8.50 5.33 -5.57
N ALA A 98 -7.47 5.96 -6.15
CA ALA A 98 -6.16 6.08 -5.49
C ALA A 98 -6.26 6.74 -4.11
N LYS A 99 -7.00 7.86 -4.00
CA LYS A 99 -7.23 8.54 -2.71
C LYS A 99 -7.98 7.65 -1.71
N GLY A 100 -9.00 6.93 -2.17
CA GLY A 100 -9.77 5.99 -1.35
C GLY A 100 -8.91 4.86 -0.79
N THR A 101 -8.07 4.25 -1.62
CA THR A 101 -7.11 3.21 -1.21
C THR A 101 -6.17 3.74 -0.13
N VAL A 102 -5.60 4.94 -0.30
CA VAL A 102 -4.72 5.54 0.71
C VAL A 102 -5.46 5.83 2.01
N ILE A 103 -6.68 6.38 1.97
CA ILE A 103 -7.47 6.65 3.17
C ILE A 103 -7.76 5.34 3.92
N LYS A 104 -8.16 4.29 3.21
CA LYS A 104 -8.40 2.96 3.77
C LYS A 104 -7.15 2.42 4.47
N MET A 105 -5.98 2.49 3.83
CA MET A 105 -4.71 2.03 4.44
C MET A 105 -4.27 2.89 5.62
N LEU A 106 -4.47 4.21 5.54
CA LEU A 106 -4.18 5.13 6.65
C LEU A 106 -5.04 4.81 7.89
N GLN A 107 -6.31 4.47 7.69
CA GLN A 107 -7.19 4.03 8.77
C GLN A 107 -6.71 2.70 9.37
N GLN A 108 -6.28 1.74 8.55
CA GLN A 108 -5.72 0.47 9.03
C GLN A 108 -4.47 0.69 9.91
N LEU A 109 -3.56 1.59 9.52
CA LEU A 109 -2.40 1.93 10.35
C LEU A 109 -2.77 2.54 11.70
N ARG A 110 -3.85 3.33 11.76
CA ARG A 110 -4.34 3.92 13.02
C ARG A 110 -5.02 2.92 13.93
N VAL A 111 -5.69 1.91 13.35
CA VAL A 111 -6.44 0.87 14.07
C VAL A 111 -5.54 -0.30 14.46
N THR A 112 -4.31 -0.36 13.95
CA THR A 112 -3.29 -1.31 14.41
C THR A 112 -2.46 -0.62 15.51
N PRO A 113 -2.88 -0.60 16.79
CA PRO A 113 -1.95 -0.25 17.84
C PRO A 113 -0.81 -1.25 17.77
N SER A 114 0.42 -0.73 17.80
CA SER A 114 1.61 -1.50 18.15
C SER A 114 1.27 -2.45 19.29
N ALA A 115 1.18 -3.74 18.97
CA ALA A 115 0.93 -4.79 19.94
C ALA A 115 2.20 -4.99 20.77
N GLN A 116 2.47 -4.07 21.70
CA GLN A 116 3.26 -4.32 22.91
C GLN A 116 2.75 -3.45 24.06
N PRO A 117 1.76 -3.90 24.83
CA PRO A 117 1.65 -3.52 26.23
C PRO A 117 2.72 -4.29 27.01
N LEU A 118 3.52 -3.55 27.75
CA LEU A 118 4.47 -4.00 28.77
C LEU A 118 3.90 -5.17 29.59
N VAL A 119 4.73 -6.20 29.78
CA VAL A 119 4.52 -7.27 30.76
C VAL A 119 4.40 -6.64 32.14
N ALA A 120 3.17 -6.31 32.57
CA ALA A 120 2.86 -6.00 33.95
C ALA A 120 2.91 -7.32 34.72
N ARG A 121 4.05 -7.58 35.37
CA ARG A 121 4.18 -8.66 36.35
C ARG A 121 3.11 -8.49 37.44
N PRO A 122 2.41 -9.56 37.87
CA PRO A 122 1.45 -9.46 38.95
C PRO A 122 2.16 -9.19 40.28
N ARG A 123 1.66 -8.22 41.06
CA ARG A 123 2.04 -8.00 42.47
C ARG A 123 1.62 -9.23 43.30
N PRO A 124 2.48 -9.80 44.15
CA PRO A 124 2.04 -10.81 45.09
C PRO A 124 1.12 -10.20 46.15
N GLN A 125 -0.01 -10.86 46.35
CA GLN A 125 -1.04 -10.61 47.37
C GLN A 125 -0.41 -10.66 48.77
N ARG A 126 -0.64 -9.61 49.57
CA ARG A 126 -0.32 -9.60 51.00
C ARG A 126 -1.16 -10.67 51.70
N GLN A 127 -0.51 -11.59 52.41
CA GLN A 127 -1.16 -12.47 53.38
C GLN A 127 -1.79 -11.61 54.48
N SER A 128 -3.10 -11.64 54.59
CA SER A 128 -3.84 -11.27 55.79
C SER A 128 -4.36 -12.56 56.42
N GLY A 129 -3.55 -13.17 57.28
CA GLY A 129 -3.96 -14.25 58.17
C GLY A 129 -3.90 -13.71 59.59
N MET A 130 -5.01 -13.15 60.06
CA MET A 130 -5.25 -12.83 61.46
C MET A 130 -6.28 -13.85 61.92
N GLU A 131 -5.84 -14.89 62.62
CA GLU A 131 -6.72 -15.71 63.45
C GLU A 131 -6.19 -15.62 64.88
N LEU A 132 -7.05 -15.04 65.72
CA LEU A 132 -6.99 -15.02 67.17
C LEU A 132 -7.46 -16.39 67.67
N GLU A 133 -6.65 -17.06 68.48
CA GLU A 133 -6.99 -17.60 69.81
C GLU A 133 -5.75 -18.21 70.48
#